data_AF-A0A958Z1M3-F1
#
_entry.id   AF-A0A958Z1M3-F1
#
_cell.length_a   1.000
_cell.length_b   1.000
_cell.length_c   1.000
_cell.angle_alpha   90.00
_cell.angle_beta   90.00
_cell.angle_gamma   90.00
#
_symmetry.space_group_name_H-M   'P 1'
#
loop_
_entity.id
_entity.type
_entity.pdbx_description
1 polymer ?
#
loop_
_entity_poly.entity_id
_entity_poly.type
_entity_poly.pdbx_seq_one_letter_code
_entity_poly.pdbx_strand_id
1 'polypeptide(L)'
;LHVDDLAKAVVFSVKNKLPEHLYNVGTGTDVTIKQLAETIQKAVGHKGEIVWDSSKPDGTPRKLMDSGKLNALGWKDSITLPDGIEATYSWFLNNQENFKEVKL
;
A
#
# COMPACT_ATOMS: atom_id res chain seq x y z
N LEU A 1 1.52 -2.05 -0.64
CA LEU A 1 1.06 -3.38 -0.15
C LEU A 1 -0.21 -3.19 0.65
N HIS A 2 -1.27 -3.92 0.34
CA HIS A 2 -2.51 -3.88 1.13
C HIS A 2 -2.35 -4.64 2.46
N VAL A 3 -3.06 -4.23 3.50
CA VAL A 3 -2.94 -4.83 4.85
C VAL A 3 -3.32 -6.31 4.87
N ASP A 4 -4.31 -6.72 4.08
CA ASP A 4 -4.70 -8.13 3.99
C ASP A 4 -3.63 -9.02 3.36
N ASP A 5 -2.86 -8.50 2.39
CA ASP A 5 -1.72 -9.24 1.84
C ASP A 5 -0.59 -9.34 2.86
N LEU A 6 -0.37 -8.31 3.68
CA LEU A 6 0.56 -8.40 4.80
C LEU A 6 0.10 -9.46 5.81
N ALA A 7 -1.18 -9.50 6.17
CA ALA A 7 -1.72 -10.52 7.07
C ALA A 7 -1.55 -11.93 6.49
N LYS A 8 -1.83 -12.12 5.20
CA LYS A 8 -1.58 -13.38 4.48
C LYS A 8 -0.09 -13.76 4.48
N ALA A 9 0.82 -12.78 4.35
CA ALA A 9 2.26 -13.01 4.45
C ALA A 9 2.66 -13.52 5.83
N VAL A 10 2.13 -12.93 6.90
CA VAL A 10 2.36 -13.41 8.28
C VAL A 10 1.86 -14.84 8.44
N VAL A 11 0.64 -15.14 7.97
CA VAL A 11 0.09 -16.50 8.02
C VAL A 11 0.95 -17.48 7.22
N PHE A 12 1.41 -17.07 6.03
CA PHE A 12 2.33 -17.85 5.20
C PHE A 12 3.64 -18.13 5.96
N SER A 13 4.24 -17.13 6.59
CA SER A 13 5.48 -17.28 7.36
C SER A 13 5.33 -18.22 8.55
N VAL A 14 4.19 -18.21 9.24
CA VAL A 14 3.94 -19.11 10.38
C VAL A 14 3.70 -20.55 9.93
N LYS A 15 3.04 -20.75 8.79
CA LYS A 15 2.70 -22.09 8.25
C LYS A 15 3.87 -22.78 7.56
N ASN A 16 4.94 -22.06 7.23
CA ASN A 16 6.06 -22.58 6.46
C ASN A 16 7.36 -22.47 7.26
N LYS A 17 8.29 -23.40 7.02
CA LYS A 17 9.64 -23.30 7.56
C LYS A 17 10.47 -22.39 6.66
N LEU A 18 10.72 -21.16 7.11
CA LEU A 18 11.56 -20.22 6.38
C LEU A 18 13.05 -20.47 6.67
N PRO A 19 13.94 -20.42 5.66
CA PRO A 19 15.38 -20.65 5.83
C PRO A 19 16.11 -19.50 6.55
N GLU A 20 15.56 -18.29 6.53
CA GLU A 20 16.14 -17.11 7.19
C GLU A 20 15.21 -16.56 8.29
N HIS A 21 15.67 -15.50 8.97
CA HIS A 21 14.92 -14.85 10.05
C HIS A 21 14.37 -13.47 9.68
N LEU A 22 14.80 -12.90 8.55
CA LEU A 22 14.41 -11.56 8.11
C LEU A 22 13.93 -11.60 6.66
N TYR A 23 12.67 -11.22 6.45
CA TYR A 23 12.05 -11.13 5.13
C TYR A 23 11.39 -9.78 4.93
N ASN A 24 11.66 -9.18 3.78
CA ASN A 24 10.89 -8.07 3.27
C ASN A 24 9.54 -8.58 2.74
N VAL A 25 8.47 -7.82 3.00
CA VAL A 25 7.11 -8.13 2.53
C VAL A 25 6.54 -6.92 1.79
N GLY A 26 6.58 -6.96 0.47
CA GLY A 26 6.16 -5.86 -0.39
C GLY A 26 5.80 -6.35 -1.78
N THR A 27 5.29 -5.45 -2.61
CA THR A 27 4.76 -5.76 -3.96
C THR A 27 5.84 -5.82 -5.04
N GLY A 28 7.08 -5.42 -4.72
CA GLY A 28 8.17 -5.31 -5.69
C GLY A 28 7.97 -4.24 -6.77
N THR A 29 6.93 -3.41 -6.63
CA THR A 29 6.57 -2.31 -7.52
C THR A 29 6.56 -0.98 -6.79
N ASP A 30 6.92 0.11 -7.47
CA ASP A 30 6.79 1.47 -7.00
C ASP A 30 5.82 2.27 -7.87
N VAL A 31 5.33 3.37 -7.31
CA VAL A 31 4.56 4.39 -8.01
C VAL A 31 5.05 5.76 -7.56
N THR A 32 4.95 6.75 -8.43
CA THR A 32 5.21 8.14 -8.05
C THR A 32 4.09 8.67 -7.14
N ILE A 33 4.38 9.73 -6.39
CA ILE A 33 3.35 10.43 -5.59
C ILE A 33 2.21 10.93 -6.49
N LYS A 34 2.54 11.39 -7.71
CA LYS A 34 1.56 11.80 -8.71
C LYS A 34 0.58 10.68 -9.06
N GLN A 35 1.10 9.51 -9.43
CA GLN A 35 0.26 8.35 -9.76
C GLN A 35 -0.60 7.91 -8.58
N LEU A 36 -0.06 7.93 -7.36
CA LEU A 36 -0.83 7.61 -6.16
C LEU A 36 -1.97 8.60 -5.94
N ALA A 37 -1.69 9.91 -6.00
CA ALA A 37 -2.70 10.95 -5.79
C ALA A 37 -3.81 10.89 -6.86
N GLU A 38 -3.46 10.68 -8.13
CA GLU A 38 -4.41 10.52 -9.23
C GLU A 38 -5.28 9.26 -9.07
N THR A 39 -4.69 8.16 -8.58
CA THR A 39 -5.44 6.92 -8.30
C THR A 39 -6.45 7.13 -7.18
N ILE A 40 -6.05 7.81 -6.09
CA ILE A 40 -6.96 8.16 -4.99
C ILE A 40 -8.05 9.11 -5.47
N GLN A 41 -7.70 10.15 -6.24
CA GLN A 41 -8.65 11.11 -6.79
C GLN A 41 -9.73 10.41 -7.62
N LYS A 42 -9.33 9.46 -8.47
CA LYS A 42 -10.24 8.63 -9.26
C LYS A 42 -11.17 7.79 -8.38
N ALA A 43 -10.61 7.10 -7.38
CA ALA A 43 -11.39 6.23 -6.48
C ALA A 43 -12.43 7.02 -5.67
N VAL A 44 -12.10 8.24 -5.23
CA VAL A 44 -13.02 9.11 -4.48
C VAL A 44 -14.04 9.81 -5.40
N GLY A 45 -13.77 9.87 -6.71
CA GLY A 45 -14.61 10.59 -7.67
C GLY A 45 -14.43 12.11 -7.65
N HIS A 46 -13.35 12.61 -7.02
CA HIS A 46 -13.05 14.03 -6.94
C HIS A 46 -12.73 14.62 -8.33
N LYS A 47 -13.27 15.82 -8.60
CA LYS A 47 -13.17 16.49 -9.92
C LYS A 47 -12.34 17.77 -9.92
N GLY A 48 -11.89 18.25 -8.76
CA GLY A 48 -11.02 19.41 -8.68
C GLY A 48 -9.59 19.10 -9.15
N GLU A 49 -8.78 20.13 -9.28
CA GLU A 49 -7.37 20.01 -9.65
C GLU A 49 -6.49 19.59 -8.46
N ILE A 50 -5.46 18.80 -8.72
CA ILE A 50 -4.41 18.52 -7.73
C ILE A 50 -3.34 19.60 -7.86
N VAL A 51 -3.16 20.39 -6.81
CA VAL A 51 -2.13 21.44 -6.74
C VAL A 51 -0.85 20.85 -6.15
N TRP A 52 0.26 21.01 -6.87
CA TRP A 52 1.59 20.53 -6.47
C TRP A 52 2.44 21.69 -5.97
N ASP A 53 2.83 21.67 -4.69
CA ASP A 53 3.70 22.69 -4.09
C ASP A 53 5.17 22.27 -4.19
N SER A 54 5.86 22.74 -5.23
CA SER A 54 7.29 22.48 -5.46
C SER A 54 8.23 23.32 -4.58
N SER A 55 7.70 24.20 -3.72
CA SER A 55 8.52 24.92 -2.74
C SER A 55 8.94 24.02 -1.57
N LYS A 56 8.29 22.87 -1.40
CA LYS A 56 8.61 21.88 -0.36
C LYS A 56 9.63 20.86 -0.89
N PRO A 57 10.56 20.40 -0.05
CA PRO A 57 11.52 19.40 -0.47
C PRO A 57 10.83 18.05 -0.69
N ASP A 58 11.26 17.34 -1.73
CA ASP A 58 10.91 15.93 -1.90
C ASP A 58 11.57 15.06 -0.83
N GLY A 59 10.94 13.92 -0.54
CA GLY A 59 11.53 12.87 0.27
C GLY A 59 12.63 12.10 -0.48
N THR A 60 12.95 10.90 -0.01
CA THR A 60 13.87 10.01 -0.75
C THR A 60 13.30 9.71 -2.14
N PRO A 61 14.06 9.89 -3.24
CA PRO A 61 13.53 9.79 -4.61
C PRO A 61 12.90 8.43 -4.95
N ARG A 62 13.38 7.36 -4.29
CA ARG A 62 12.85 6.01 -4.45
C ARG A 62 12.94 5.24 -3.14
N LYS A 63 11.85 4.58 -2.77
CA LYS A 63 11.79 3.66 -1.64
C LYS A 63 11.12 2.35 -2.07
N LEU A 64 11.85 1.57 -2.86
CA LEU A 64 11.41 0.25 -3.30
C LEU A 64 12.05 -0.81 -2.40
N MET A 65 11.23 -1.77 -1.97
CA MET A 65 11.67 -2.90 -1.16
C MET A 65 11.69 -4.17 -1.99
N ASP A 66 12.84 -4.85 -2.02
CA ASP A 66 12.97 -6.15 -2.67
C ASP A 66 12.43 -7.26 -1.76
N SER A 67 11.40 -7.96 -2.22
CA SER A 67 10.75 -9.11 -1.53
C SER A 67 11.11 -10.46 -2.17
N GLY A 68 12.12 -10.50 -3.04
CA GLY A 68 12.52 -11.67 -3.82
C GLY A 68 12.74 -12.94 -2.99
N LYS A 69 13.30 -12.81 -1.77
CA LYS A 69 13.49 -13.93 -0.85
C LYS A 69 12.19 -14.63 -0.45
N LEU A 70 11.15 -13.85 -0.11
CA LEU A 70 9.86 -14.42 0.29
C LEU A 70 9.09 -14.91 -0.95
N ASN A 71 9.21 -14.18 -2.07
CA ASN A 71 8.58 -14.55 -3.33
C ASN A 71 9.11 -15.89 -3.88
N ALA A 72 10.42 -16.14 -3.77
CA ALA A 72 11.05 -17.40 -4.15
C ALA A 72 10.55 -18.60 -3.34
N LEU A 73 9.97 -18.36 -2.15
CA LEU A 73 9.36 -19.40 -1.31
C LEU A 73 7.88 -19.64 -1.65
N GLY A 74 7.32 -18.89 -2.61
CA GLY A 74 5.96 -19.09 -3.12
C GLY A 74 4.92 -18.10 -2.58
N TRP A 75 5.32 -17.13 -1.75
CA TRP A 75 4.43 -16.02 -1.40
C TRP A 75 4.31 -15.03 -2.56
N LYS A 76 3.15 -14.42 -2.73
CA LYS A 76 2.93 -13.33 -3.67
C LYS A 76 1.78 -12.46 -3.17
N ASP A 77 1.93 -11.15 -3.32
CA ASP A 77 0.81 -10.22 -3.15
C ASP A 77 -0.26 -10.45 -4.21
N SER A 78 -1.51 -10.15 -3.86
CA SER A 78 -2.67 -10.44 -4.69
C SER A 78 -3.54 -9.20 -4.95
N ILE A 79 -3.40 -8.16 -4.14
CA ILE A 79 -4.22 -6.96 -4.19
C ILE A 79 -3.42 -5.85 -4.86
N THR A 80 -3.92 -5.40 -6.02
CA THR A 80 -3.30 -4.29 -6.75
C THR A 80 -3.52 -2.96 -6.02
N LEU A 81 -2.74 -1.93 -6.37
CA LEU A 81 -2.88 -0.61 -5.76
C LEU A 81 -4.29 0.00 -5.99
N PRO A 82 -4.86 0.01 -7.22
CA PRO A 82 -6.23 0.48 -7.43
C PRO A 82 -7.27 -0.29 -6.61
N ASP A 83 -7.23 -1.63 -6.63
CA ASP A 83 -8.19 -2.47 -5.90
C ASP A 83 -8.13 -2.21 -4.39
N GLY A 84 -6.91 -2.10 -3.85
CA GLY A 84 -6.69 -1.81 -2.44
C GLY A 84 -7.20 -0.43 -2.03
N ILE A 85 -7.03 0.59 -2.88
CA ILE A 85 -7.56 1.94 -2.63
C ILE A 85 -9.09 1.94 -2.67
N GLU A 86 -9.71 1.29 -3.66
CA GLU A 86 -11.17 1.19 -3.77
C GLU A 86 -11.79 0.46 -2.57
N ALA A 87 -11.19 -0.65 -2.15
CA ALA A 87 -11.62 -1.39 -0.96
C ALA A 87 -11.47 -0.55 0.33
N THR A 88 -10.35 0.15 0.47
CA THR A 88 -10.09 1.02 1.63
C THR A 88 -11.07 2.19 1.68
N TYR A 89 -11.35 2.82 0.54
CA TYR A 89 -12.30 3.93 0.47
C TYR A 89 -13.73 3.46 0.76
N SER A 90 -14.12 2.31 0.24
CA SER A 90 -15.42 1.68 0.56
C SER A 90 -15.54 1.38 2.05
N TRP A 91 -14.49 0.86 2.68
CA TRP A 91 -14.45 0.67 4.13
C TRP A 91 -14.61 2.01 4.87
N PHE A 92 -13.88 3.05 4.47
CA PHE A 92 -13.97 4.39 5.08
C PHE A 92 -15.40 4.95 5.04
N LEU A 93 -16.09 4.87 3.89
CA LEU A 93 -17.47 5.34 3.75
C LEU A 93 -18.44 4.60 4.69
N ASN A 94 -18.21 3.32 4.94
CA ASN A 94 -19.04 2.50 5.81
C ASN A 94 -18.69 2.65 7.31
N ASN A 95 -17.61 3.37 7.65
CA ASN A 95 -17.09 3.45 9.01
C ASN A 95 -16.80 4.90 9.44
N GLN A 96 -17.59 5.88 8.96
CA GLN A 96 -17.35 7.30 9.21
C GLN A 96 -17.32 7.70 10.70
N GLU A 97 -18.00 6.95 11.56
CA GLU A 97 -18.04 7.20 13.01
C GLU A 97 -16.98 6.39 13.79
N ASN A 98 -16.24 5.52 13.10
CA ASN A 98 -15.40 4.47 13.70
C ASN A 98 -13.94 4.52 13.24
N PHE A 99 -13.40 5.72 13.04
CA PHE A 99 -11.96 5.92 12.90
C PHE A 99 -11.45 7.00 13.85
N LYS A 100 -10.18 6.87 14.26
CA LYS A 100 -9.55 7.84 15.14
C LYS A 100 -9.44 9.18 14.42
N GLU A 101 -10.11 10.20 14.95
CA GLU A 101 -9.85 11.57 14.56
C GLU A 101 -8.46 12.00 15.04
N VAL A 102 -7.62 12.44 14.11
CA VAL A 102 -6.33 13.07 14.43
C VAL A 102 -6.51 14.57 14.24
N LYS A 103 -6.41 15.33 15.33
CA LYS A 103 -6.38 16.80 15.24
C LYS A 103 -5.06 17.20 14.57
N LEU A 104 -5.17 17.91 13.45
CA LEU A 104 -4.07 18.54 12.73
C LEU A 104 -3.60 19.80 13.47
#